data_AF-A0A0M9WJV1-F1
#
_entry.id   AF-A0A0M9WJV1-F1
#
_cell.length_a   1.000
_cell.length_b   1.000
_cell.length_c   1.000
_cell.angle_alpha   90.00
_cell.angle_beta   90.00
_cell.angle_gamma   90.00
#
_symmetry.space_group_name_H-M   'P 1'
#
loop_
_entity.id
_entity.type
_entity.pdbx_description
1 polymer ?
#
loop_
_entity_poly.entity_id
_entity_poly.type
_entity_poly.pdbx_seq_one_letter_code
_entity_poly.pdbx_strand_id
1 'polypeptide(L)'
;MIGLRAAFMQGFSTGRPGNSPSATNWMVQMAHKYPGEVSINPAGALTDIALAMRMDPQFASLAKDLMIMGGYAGLHLPTESSRM
;
A
#
# COMPACT_ATOMS: atom_id res chain seq x y z
N MET A 1 -16.52 13.93 -15.31
CA MET A 1 -15.09 13.76 -15.66
C MET A 1 -14.28 14.75 -14.86
N ILE A 2 -13.35 14.29 -14.01
CA ILE A 2 -12.42 15.17 -13.29
C ILE A 2 -11.00 14.63 -13.50
N GLY A 3 -10.08 15.55 -13.77
CA GLY A 3 -8.85 15.31 -14.51
C GLY A 3 -7.82 14.47 -13.78
N LEU A 4 -7.42 13.40 -14.43
CA LEU A 4 -6.18 12.65 -14.18
C LEU A 4 -4.99 13.54 -14.56
N ARG A 5 -4.63 14.50 -13.70
CA ARG A 5 -3.51 15.43 -13.90
C ARG A 5 -2.57 15.41 -12.71
N ALA A 6 -1.74 14.38 -12.66
CA ALA A 6 -0.37 14.42 -12.16
C ALA A 6 0.26 13.08 -12.56
N ALA A 7 1.47 13.13 -13.09
CA ALA A 7 2.19 11.99 -13.64
C ALA A 7 2.15 10.80 -12.67
N PHE A 8 1.50 9.72 -13.10
CA PHE A 8 1.60 8.42 -12.45
C PHE A 8 3.03 7.91 -12.68
N MET A 9 3.99 8.39 -11.90
CA MET A 9 5.33 7.81 -11.83
C MET A 9 5.20 6.45 -11.15
N GLN A 10 4.82 5.45 -11.93
CA GLN A 10 4.78 4.06 -11.50
C GLN A 10 6.19 3.55 -11.32
N GLY A 11 6.71 3.71 -10.11
CA GLY A 11 7.82 2.91 -9.65
C GLY A 11 7.29 1.55 -9.25
N PHE A 12 7.42 0.57 -10.15
CA PHE A 12 7.38 -0.82 -9.74
C PHE A 12 8.72 -1.13 -9.09
N SER A 13 8.71 -1.67 -7.87
CA SER A 13 9.89 -2.33 -7.31
C SER A 13 10.11 -3.63 -8.09
N THR A 14 10.58 -3.55 -9.33
CA THR A 14 10.85 -4.70 -10.20
C THR A 14 12.16 -5.35 -9.77
N GLY A 15 12.21 -5.83 -8.53
CA GLY A 15 13.38 -6.49 -7.98
C GLY A 15 13.44 -7.95 -8.36
N ARG A 16 14.22 -8.28 -9.39
CA ARG A 16 14.77 -9.62 -9.54
C ARG A 16 15.57 -9.92 -8.26
N PRO A 17 15.45 -11.09 -7.61
CA PRO A 17 16.20 -11.37 -6.38
C PRO A 17 17.69 -11.19 -6.66
N GLY A 18 18.33 -10.18 -6.04
CA GLY A 18 19.78 -10.02 -6.05
C GLY A 18 20.37 -8.65 -6.39
N ASN A 19 19.68 -7.72 -7.08
CA ASN A 19 20.33 -6.46 -7.51
C ASN A 19 19.46 -5.19 -7.60
N SER A 20 18.25 -5.20 -7.03
CA SER A 20 17.39 -4.01 -6.94
C SER A 20 17.16 -3.63 -5.47
N PRO A 21 16.92 -2.33 -5.15
CA PRO A 21 16.50 -1.94 -3.82
C PRO A 21 15.29 -2.78 -3.40
N SER A 22 15.27 -3.24 -2.14
CA SER A 22 14.07 -3.90 -1.60
C SER A 22 12.88 -2.95 -1.74
N ALA A 23 11.69 -3.50 -2.02
CA ALA A 23 10.47 -2.70 -2.14
C ALA A 23 10.27 -1.80 -0.91
N THR A 24 10.52 -2.36 0.27
CA THR A 24 10.58 -1.65 1.55
C THR A 24 11.48 -0.40 1.49
N ASN A 25 12.77 -0.56 1.14
CA ASN A 25 13.72 0.58 1.11
C ASN A 25 13.35 1.61 0.05
N TRP A 26 12.85 1.16 -1.10
CA TRP A 26 12.42 2.05 -2.16
C TRP A 26 11.22 2.90 -1.75
N MET A 27 10.21 2.29 -1.12
CA MET A 27 9.04 3.02 -0.62
C MET A 27 9.43 4.08 0.40
N VAL A 28 10.30 3.75 1.37
CA VAL A 28 10.78 4.71 2.38
C VAL A 28 11.50 5.87 1.71
N GLN A 29 12.41 5.60 0.77
CA GLN A 29 13.13 6.65 0.04
C GLN A 29 12.17 7.58 -0.73
N MET A 30 11.17 7.02 -1.40
CA MET A 30 10.20 7.83 -2.16
C MET A 30 9.31 8.67 -1.24
N ALA A 31 8.87 8.13 -0.11
CA ALA A 31 8.07 8.86 0.87
C ALA A 31 8.85 10.06 1.48
N HIS A 32 10.14 9.88 1.76
CA HIS A 32 11.01 10.99 2.19
C HIS A 32 11.31 12.00 1.09
N LYS A 33 11.47 11.53 -0.16
CA LYS A 33 11.77 12.40 -1.29
C LYS A 33 10.57 13.27 -1.70
N TYR A 34 9.35 12.75 -1.52
CA TYR A 34 8.10 13.41 -1.94
C TYR A 34 7.04 13.34 -0.81
N PRO A 35 7.27 14.01 0.33
CA PRO A 35 6.38 13.93 1.47
C PRO A 35 5.00 14.51 1.14
N GLY A 36 3.94 13.76 1.44
CA GLY A 36 2.54 14.12 1.18
C GLY A 36 2.11 13.97 -0.29
N GLU A 37 2.98 13.49 -1.17
CA GLU A 37 2.69 13.34 -2.61
C GLU A 37 2.63 11.87 -3.06
N VAL A 38 3.20 10.93 -2.28
CA VAL A 38 3.23 9.51 -2.63
C VAL A 38 1.94 8.81 -2.19
N SER A 39 1.18 8.30 -3.15
CA SER A 39 0.06 7.38 -2.94
C SER A 39 0.53 5.94 -3.01
N ILE A 40 0.23 5.13 -2.00
CA ILE A 40 0.66 3.73 -1.91
C ILE A 40 -0.54 2.82 -2.21
N ASN A 41 -0.42 1.95 -3.20
CA ASN A 41 -1.48 1.02 -3.59
C ASN A 41 -0.96 -0.44 -3.58
N PRO A 42 -1.00 -1.14 -2.42
CA PRO A 42 -0.67 -2.55 -2.37
C PRO A 42 -1.69 -3.40 -3.12
N ALA A 43 -1.22 -4.12 -4.13
CA ALA A 43 -2.00 -5.14 -4.85
C ALA A 43 -1.68 -6.58 -4.37
N GLY A 44 -1.00 -6.73 -3.23
CA GLY A 44 -0.51 -8.02 -2.74
C GLY A 44 -0.28 -8.02 -1.23
N ALA A 45 0.60 -8.90 -0.75
CA ALA A 45 0.91 -9.01 0.67
C ALA A 45 1.46 -7.69 1.24
N LEU A 46 0.94 -7.28 2.40
CA LEU A 46 1.29 -6.02 3.06
C LEU A 46 2.63 -6.08 3.83
N THR A 47 3.42 -7.14 3.65
CA THR A 47 4.64 -7.39 4.42
C THR A 47 5.68 -6.29 4.25
N ASP A 48 5.88 -5.80 3.02
CA ASP A 48 6.83 -4.71 2.76
C ASP A 48 6.38 -3.39 3.40
N ILE A 49 5.07 -3.12 3.43
CA ILE A 49 4.53 -1.92 4.08
C ILE A 49 4.71 -2.02 5.60
N ALA A 50 4.39 -3.18 6.17
CA ALA A 50 4.59 -3.42 7.60
C ALA A 50 6.07 -3.29 8.00
N LEU A 51 6.99 -3.77 7.15
CA LEU A 51 8.42 -3.62 7.39
C LEU A 51 8.87 -2.15 7.27
N ALA A 52 8.38 -1.41 6.27
CA ALA A 52 8.68 0.01 6.11
C ALA A 52 8.25 0.83 7.33
N MET A 53 7.04 0.60 7.85
CA MET A 53 6.53 1.26 9.06
C MET A 53 7.35 0.93 10.32
N ARG A 54 7.92 -0.28 10.40
CA ARG A 54 8.80 -0.69 11.52
C ARG A 54 10.19 -0.08 11.41
N MET A 55 10.73 0.00 10.20
CA MET A 55 12.05 0.58 9.94
C MET A 55 12.04 2.10 10.10
N ASP A 56 10.96 2.75 9.71
CA ASP A 56 10.79 4.19 9.79
C ASP A 56 9.37 4.55 10.29
N PRO A 57 9.24 4.94 11.57
CA PRO A 57 7.96 5.35 12.15
C PRO A 57 7.34 6.59 11.48
N GLN A 58 8.12 7.42 10.78
CA GLN A 58 7.60 8.60 10.07
C GLN A 58 7.00 8.25 8.71
N PHE A 59 7.33 7.08 8.16
CA PHE A 59 6.90 6.64 6.82
C PHE A 59 5.40 6.86 6.57
N ALA A 60 4.56 6.44 7.52
CA ALA A 60 3.11 6.54 7.38
C ALA A 60 2.62 8.00 7.30
N SER A 61 3.26 8.93 8.01
CA SER A 61 2.92 10.35 7.97
C SER A 61 3.38 11.06 6.69
N LEU A 62 4.38 10.49 6.00
CA LEU A 62 4.93 11.05 4.77
C LEU A 62 4.16 10.58 3.54
N ALA A 63 3.44 9.46 3.64
CA ALA A 63 2.55 9.01 2.58
C ALA A 63 1.31 9.92 2.49
N LYS A 64 0.85 10.17 1.28
CA LYS A 64 -0.40 10.90 1.03
C LYS A 64 -1.62 10.05 1.41
N ASP A 65 -1.65 8.84 0.89
CA ASP A 65 -2.72 7.88 1.08
C ASP A 65 -2.20 6.44 0.93
N LEU A 66 -2.94 5.51 1.52
CA LEU A 66 -2.73 4.08 1.40
C LEU A 66 -4.06 3.43 1.00
N MET A 67 -4.14 2.93 -0.23
CA MET A 67 -5.35 2.32 -0.77
C MET A 67 -5.19 0.79 -0.83
N ILE A 68 -5.86 0.10 0.09
CA ILE A 68 -5.74 -1.36 0.24
C ILE A 68 -6.90 -2.05 -0.47
N MET A 69 -6.58 -2.87 -1.47
CA MET A 69 -7.54 -3.77 -2.10
C MET A 69 -7.64 -5.08 -1.30
N GLY A 70 -8.20 -5.03 -0.08
CA GLY A 70 -8.29 -6.21 0.77
C GLY A 70 -9.08 -6.02 2.06
N GLY A 71 -9.52 -7.13 2.65
CA GLY A 71 -10.33 -7.18 3.86
C GLY A 71 -11.76 -7.67 3.58
N TYR A 72 -12.33 -8.40 4.54
CA TYR A 72 -13.72 -8.85 4.51
C TYR A 72 -14.44 -8.24 5.72
N ALA A 73 -15.34 -7.30 5.46
CA ALA A 73 -16.05 -6.57 6.52
C ALA A 73 -17.45 -7.13 6.84
N GLY A 74 -18.05 -7.89 5.91
CA GLY A 74 -19.44 -8.33 6.01
C GLY A 74 -19.57 -9.74 6.56
N LEU A 75 -19.57 -9.92 7.88
CA LEU A 75 -19.96 -11.22 8.46
C LEU A 75 -21.49 -11.34 8.51
N HIS A 76 -22.14 -11.56 7.36
CA HIS A 76 -23.48 -12.14 7.37
C HIS A 76 -23.34 -13.65 7.54
N LEU A 77 -23.34 -14.12 8.79
CA LEU A 77 -23.58 -15.54 9.05
C LEU A 77 -25.01 -15.83 8.59
N PRO A 78 -25.24 -16.74 7.62
CA PRO A 78 -26.58 -17.20 7.35
C PRO A 78 -27.11 -17.80 8.65
N THR A 79 -28.12 -17.17 9.23
CA THR A 79 -28.79 -17.71 10.41
C THR A 79 -29.58 -18.92 9.91
N GLU A 80 -29.06 -20.13 10.14
CA GLU A 80 -29.88 -21.34 10.13
C GLU A 80 -30.86 -21.27 11.30
N SER A 81 -31.94 -20.50 11.13
CA SER A 81 -33.10 -20.50 12.02
C SER A 81 -34.27 -19.75 11.38
N SER A 82 -34.68 -20.13 10.16
CA SER A 82 -36.02 -19.76 9.67
C SER A 82 -36.67 -20.73 8.69
N ARG A 83 -36.12 -21.95 8.53
CA ARG A 83 -36.87 -23.06 7.95
C ARG A 83 -37.29 -23.98 9.08
N MET A 84 -38.62 -24.02 9.25
CA MET A 84 -39.50 -25.00 9.89
C MET A 84 -38.85 -26.31 10.33
#